data_AF-A0A9P4QLX5-F1
#
_entry.id   AF-A0A9P4QLX5-F1
#
_cell.length_a   1.000
_cell.length_b   1.000
_cell.length_c   1.000
_cell.angle_alpha   90.00
_cell.angle_beta   90.00
_cell.angle_gamma   90.00
#
_symmetry.space_group_name_H-M   'P 1'
#
loop_
_entity.id
_entity.type
_entity.pdbx_description
1 polymer ?
#
loop_
_entity_poly.entity_id
_entity_poly.type
_entity_poly.pdbx_seq_one_letter_code
_entity_poly.pdbx_strand_id
1 'polypeptide(L)'
;MASVQSDCRQLCQAVYTKLPRELRDEVYQYLWSDLRDRQWVKQRLSLWSSPYTYCLNNQRHIFFDPDYMGIEVARESLDTLNRCFHISPLIKADQNISLYLNTDVFGLGAAPKSAARQIGIRIDLHPPEPAEESETKPRGDAADDWAAENFAHLLEVEQKSRLRLFVGIWIWGRAVGLAQIEKMMAILRPVLTSLRDDAAETTIRLSFMKPLYWDNGHRRKPARHDVCGGCEDEVMAKAAARYGSR
;
A
#
# COMPACT_ATOMS: atom_id res chain seq x y z
N MET A 1 28.35 -22.03 -6.95
CA MET A 1 27.56 -20.80 -6.70
C MET A 1 28.34 -19.52 -7.00
N ALA A 2 29.64 -19.43 -6.68
CA ALA A 2 30.45 -18.23 -6.95
C ALA A 2 30.46 -17.79 -8.44
N SER A 3 30.42 -18.71 -9.41
CA SER A 3 30.37 -18.34 -10.84
C SER A 3 29.07 -17.62 -11.20
N VAL A 4 27.91 -18.15 -10.81
CA VAL A 4 26.60 -17.58 -11.14
C VAL A 4 26.45 -16.16 -10.56
N GLN A 5 26.89 -15.95 -9.31
CA GLN A 5 26.86 -14.63 -8.68
C GLN A 5 27.74 -13.63 -9.44
N SER A 6 28.96 -14.04 -9.81
CA SER A 6 29.88 -13.22 -10.61
C SER A 6 29.29 -12.90 -11.99
N ASP A 7 28.74 -13.89 -12.68
CA ASP A 7 28.17 -13.74 -14.03
C ASP A 7 26.95 -12.80 -14.00
N CYS A 8 26.07 -12.95 -13.01
CA CYS A 8 24.95 -12.03 -12.77
C CYS A 8 25.44 -10.60 -12.55
N ARG A 9 26.46 -10.42 -11.71
CA ARG A 9 27.01 -9.10 -11.39
C ARG A 9 27.62 -8.45 -12.62
N GLN A 10 28.39 -9.20 -13.41
CA GLN A 10 28.99 -8.70 -14.65
C GLN A 10 27.92 -8.29 -15.66
N LEU A 11 26.86 -9.09 -15.82
CA LEU A 11 25.74 -8.75 -16.69
C LEU A 11 25.01 -7.48 -16.20
N CYS A 12 24.68 -7.39 -14.91
CA CYS A 12 24.03 -6.22 -14.32
C CYS A 12 24.89 -4.96 -14.51
N GLN A 13 26.19 -5.07 -14.28
CA GLN A 13 27.13 -3.96 -14.47
C GLN A 13 27.24 -3.55 -15.94
N ALA A 14 27.24 -4.51 -16.87
CA ALA A 14 27.25 -4.22 -18.30
C ALA A 14 25.98 -3.49 -18.73
N VAL A 15 24.81 -3.92 -18.25
CA VAL A 15 23.53 -3.23 -18.46
C VAL A 15 23.58 -1.82 -17.88
N TYR A 16 24.02 -1.68 -16.63
CA TYR A 16 24.12 -0.40 -15.92
C TYR A 16 25.01 0.63 -16.63
N THR A 17 26.17 0.18 -17.12
CA THR A 17 27.17 1.07 -17.74
C THR A 17 26.92 1.35 -19.22
N LYS A 18 26.28 0.44 -19.96
CA LYS A 18 26.12 0.56 -21.42
C LYS A 18 24.76 1.08 -21.87
N LEU A 19 23.70 0.83 -21.08
CA LEU A 19 22.36 1.32 -21.44
C LEU A 19 22.11 2.69 -20.79
N PRO A 20 21.41 3.62 -21.46
CA PRO A 20 20.91 4.84 -20.84
C PRO A 20 19.84 4.52 -19.78
N ARG A 21 19.63 5.43 -18.83
CA ARG A 21 18.75 5.25 -17.65
C ARG A 21 17.35 4.79 -18.04
N GLU A 22 16.80 5.38 -19.09
CA GLU A 22 15.44 5.12 -19.57
C GLU A 22 15.28 3.67 -20.02
N LEU A 23 16.25 3.11 -20.75
CA LEU A 23 16.22 1.71 -21.15
C LEU A 23 16.43 0.75 -19.97
N ARG A 24 17.20 1.17 -18.96
CA ARG A 24 17.35 0.39 -17.73
C ARG A 24 16.05 0.35 -16.94
N ASP A 25 15.32 1.47 -16.88
CA ASP A 25 14.00 1.54 -16.27
C ASP A 25 13.00 0.58 -16.92
N GLU A 26 13.00 0.47 -18.25
CA GLU A 26 12.19 -0.50 -18.97
C GLU A 26 12.59 -1.95 -18.64
N VAL A 27 13.89 -2.26 -18.58
CA VAL A 27 14.38 -3.58 -18.16
C VAL A 27 13.90 -3.90 -16.74
N TYR A 28 14.07 -2.98 -15.81
CA TYR A 28 13.64 -3.17 -14.45
C TYR A 28 12.13 -3.36 -14.35
N GLN A 29 11.34 -2.51 -15.01
CA GLN A 29 9.89 -2.63 -15.07
C GLN A 29 9.44 -3.97 -15.66
N TYR A 30 10.10 -4.43 -16.72
CA TYR A 30 9.84 -5.74 -17.31
C TYR A 30 10.07 -6.86 -16.30
N LEU A 31 11.19 -6.82 -15.56
CA LEU A 31 11.51 -7.81 -14.52
C LEU A 31 10.44 -7.84 -13.40
N TRP A 32 9.81 -6.71 -13.09
CA TRP A 32 8.76 -6.61 -12.06
C TRP A 32 7.34 -6.69 -12.58
N SER A 33 7.16 -6.89 -13.89
CA SER A 33 5.85 -6.98 -14.50
C SER A 33 5.13 -8.28 -14.11
N ASP A 34 5.88 -9.31 -13.70
CA ASP A 34 5.31 -10.56 -13.19
C ASP A 34 4.54 -10.32 -11.87
N LEU A 35 3.30 -10.80 -11.84
CA LEU A 35 2.38 -10.71 -10.72
C LEU A 35 2.91 -11.41 -9.45
N ARG A 36 3.82 -12.38 -9.60
CA ARG A 36 4.45 -13.10 -8.47
C ARG A 36 5.39 -12.21 -7.68
N ASP A 37 6.23 -11.44 -8.34
CA ASP A 37 7.16 -10.51 -7.69
C ASP A 37 6.39 -9.38 -7.00
N ARG A 38 5.26 -8.97 -7.58
CA ARG A 38 4.33 -8.03 -6.95
C ARG A 38 3.73 -8.60 -5.68
N GLN A 39 3.18 -9.82 -5.71
CA GLN A 39 2.64 -10.47 -4.52
C GLN A 39 3.71 -10.71 -3.46
N TRP A 40 4.95 -11.03 -3.86
CA TRP A 40 6.06 -11.21 -2.93
C TRP A 40 6.45 -9.90 -2.26
N VAL A 41 6.58 -8.78 -3.00
CA VAL A 41 6.82 -7.47 -2.40
C VAL A 41 5.72 -7.16 -1.40
N LYS A 42 4.45 -7.38 -1.77
CA LYS A 42 3.31 -7.24 -0.84
C LYS A 42 3.42 -8.15 0.37
N GLN A 43 3.80 -9.41 0.18
CA GLN A 43 3.95 -10.39 1.25
C GLN A 43 5.06 -9.98 2.20
N ARG A 44 6.24 -9.61 1.68
CA ARG A 44 7.39 -9.19 2.46
C ARG A 44 7.07 -7.95 3.29
N LEU A 45 6.33 -6.99 2.72
CA LEU A 45 5.81 -5.83 3.43
C LEU A 45 4.71 -6.19 4.46
N SER A 46 3.89 -7.21 4.20
CA SER A 46 2.79 -7.64 5.08
C SER A 46 3.20 -8.58 6.22
N LEU A 47 4.26 -9.36 6.03
CA LEU A 47 4.79 -10.34 6.99
C LEU A 47 5.55 -9.69 8.16
N TRP A 48 5.67 -8.36 8.13
CA TRP A 48 6.27 -7.54 9.16
C TRP A 48 5.50 -7.48 10.48
N SER A 49 4.28 -8.00 10.54
CA SER A 49 3.56 -8.18 11.80
C SER A 49 3.94 -9.46 12.55
N SER A 50 4.85 -10.29 12.04
CA SER A 50 5.27 -11.54 12.68
C SER A 50 6.78 -11.58 12.96
N PRO A 51 7.20 -11.75 14.23
CA PRO A 51 8.61 -11.88 14.62
C PRO A 51 9.29 -13.17 14.12
N TYR A 52 8.56 -14.08 13.46
CA TYR A 52 9.06 -15.41 13.08
C TYR A 52 9.50 -15.55 11.61
N THR A 53 9.53 -14.47 10.83
CA THR A 53 9.59 -14.59 9.36
C THR A 53 11.01 -14.63 8.76
N TYR A 54 12.00 -15.13 9.49
CA TYR A 54 13.35 -15.32 8.97
C TYR A 54 13.44 -16.52 8.00
N CYS A 55 12.47 -17.43 7.99
CA CYS A 55 12.50 -18.67 7.20
C CYS A 55 11.93 -18.54 5.77
N LEU A 56 11.25 -17.45 5.42
CA LEU A 56 10.86 -17.14 4.03
C LEU A 56 12.01 -16.50 3.21
N ASN A 57 13.21 -16.40 3.80
CA ASN A 57 14.41 -15.80 3.21
C ASN A 57 15.03 -16.53 2.01
N ASN A 58 14.52 -17.71 1.61
CA ASN A 58 15.17 -18.54 0.59
C ASN A 58 14.68 -18.32 -0.85
N GLN A 59 13.75 -17.40 -1.09
CA GLN A 59 13.51 -16.86 -2.42
C GLN A 59 13.97 -15.40 -2.44
N ARG A 60 15.28 -15.19 -2.33
CA ARG A 60 15.87 -13.89 -2.63
C ARG A 60 15.64 -13.64 -4.11
N HIS A 61 14.73 -12.71 -4.44
CA HIS A 61 14.67 -12.18 -5.78
C HIS A 61 16.04 -11.53 -6.03
N ILE A 62 16.83 -12.17 -6.89
CA ILE A 62 18.19 -11.78 -7.26
C ILE A 62 18.25 -10.28 -7.63
N PHE A 63 17.11 -9.72 -8.06
CA PHE A 63 16.89 -8.33 -8.47
C PHE A 63 17.00 -7.25 -7.37
N PHE A 64 17.13 -7.64 -6.09
CA PHE A 64 17.40 -6.70 -4.99
C PHE A 64 18.57 -7.14 -4.11
N ASP A 65 19.27 -8.22 -4.49
CA ASP A 65 20.40 -8.70 -3.71
C ASP A 65 21.68 -7.98 -4.20
N PRO A 66 22.25 -7.07 -3.39
CA PRO A 66 23.46 -6.35 -3.77
C PRO A 66 24.64 -7.30 -4.01
N ASP A 67 24.62 -8.51 -3.44
CA ASP A 67 25.64 -9.52 -3.69
C ASP A 67 25.61 -10.01 -5.14
N TYR A 68 24.44 -10.03 -5.79
CA TYR A 68 24.29 -10.49 -7.17
C TYR A 68 24.31 -9.37 -8.20
N MET A 69 23.78 -8.19 -7.89
CA MET A 69 23.66 -7.10 -8.87
C MET A 69 24.72 -6.02 -8.74
N GLY A 70 25.37 -5.91 -7.58
CA GLY A 70 26.09 -4.70 -7.19
C GLY A 70 25.16 -3.68 -6.52
N ILE A 71 25.71 -2.92 -5.58
CA ILE A 71 24.93 -2.00 -4.72
C ILE A 71 24.32 -0.85 -5.53
N GLU A 72 25.00 -0.37 -6.55
CA GLU A 72 24.54 0.73 -7.41
C GLU A 72 23.31 0.30 -8.21
N VAL A 73 23.38 -0.89 -8.83
CA VAL A 73 22.28 -1.43 -9.63
C VAL A 73 21.08 -1.78 -8.76
N ALA A 74 21.31 -2.34 -7.57
CA ALA A 74 20.24 -2.66 -6.62
C ALA A 74 19.53 -1.40 -6.09
N ARG A 75 20.27 -0.32 -5.79
CA ARG A 75 19.68 0.97 -5.39
C ARG A 75 18.89 1.59 -6.52
N GLU A 76 19.45 1.57 -7.73
CA GLU A 76 18.81 2.12 -8.90
C GLU A 76 17.51 1.36 -9.25
N SER A 77 17.53 0.03 -9.14
CA SER A 77 16.34 -0.80 -9.32
C SER A 77 15.30 -0.51 -8.25
N LEU A 78 15.69 -0.33 -6.97
CA LEU A 78 14.76 0.06 -5.92
C LEU A 78 14.14 1.46 -6.15
N ASP A 79 14.92 2.43 -6.62
CA ASP A 79 14.40 3.74 -7.01
C ASP A 79 13.33 3.59 -8.10
N THR A 80 13.63 2.85 -9.17
CA THR A 80 12.65 2.63 -10.25
C THR A 80 11.44 1.82 -9.77
N LEU A 81 11.61 0.90 -8.81
CA LEU A 81 10.50 0.20 -8.18
C LEU A 81 9.58 1.20 -7.49
N ASN A 82 10.12 2.08 -6.66
CA ASN A 82 9.38 3.11 -5.94
C ASN A 82 8.69 4.12 -6.87
N ARG A 83 9.20 4.30 -8.10
CA ARG A 83 8.58 5.13 -9.15
C ARG A 83 7.44 4.43 -9.88
N CYS A 84 7.63 3.15 -10.24
CA CYS A 84 6.79 2.43 -11.19
C CYS A 84 5.79 1.49 -10.51
N PHE A 85 5.88 1.25 -9.20
CA PHE A 85 4.93 0.39 -8.48
C PHE A 85 3.54 1.04 -8.37
N HIS A 86 2.79 0.99 -9.46
CA HIS A 86 1.35 1.21 -9.50
C HIS A 86 0.55 0.11 -8.78
N ILE A 87 1.23 -0.97 -8.37
CA ILE A 87 0.64 -2.09 -7.66
C ILE A 87 0.77 -1.83 -6.18
N SER A 88 0.07 -0.82 -5.70
CA SER A 88 -0.14 -0.65 -4.27
C SER A 88 -0.63 -1.99 -3.69
N PRO A 89 0.12 -2.70 -2.81
CA PRO A 89 -0.58 -3.24 -1.66
C PRO A 89 -1.24 -2.03 -1.05
N LEU A 90 -2.58 -2.03 -1.04
CA LEU A 90 -3.24 -1.07 -0.20
C LEU A 90 -2.82 -1.45 1.22
N ILE A 91 -1.92 -0.65 1.82
CA ILE A 91 -1.49 -0.82 3.21
C ILE A 91 -2.78 -0.79 4.00
N LYS A 92 -3.08 -1.88 4.71
CA LYS A 92 -4.31 -1.89 5.48
C LYS A 92 -4.18 -0.86 6.60
N ALA A 93 -5.26 -0.17 6.91
CA ALA A 93 -5.28 0.86 7.94
C ALA A 93 -4.81 0.35 9.30
N ASP A 94 -5.03 -0.94 9.59
CA ASP A 94 -4.60 -1.65 10.79
C ASP A 94 -3.10 -2.06 10.78
N GLN A 95 -2.38 -1.78 9.71
CA GLN A 95 -0.92 -1.99 9.62
C GLN A 95 -0.17 -0.70 9.97
N ASN A 96 1.00 -0.85 10.56
CA ASN A 96 1.86 0.28 10.94
C ASN A 96 2.48 0.95 9.70
N ILE A 97 1.97 2.12 9.32
CA ILE A 97 2.44 2.92 8.18
C ILE A 97 3.86 3.44 8.43
N SER A 98 4.22 3.79 9.67
CA SER A 98 5.58 4.21 10.02
C SER A 98 6.61 3.16 9.64
N LEU A 99 6.31 1.90 9.98
CA LEU A 99 7.21 0.78 9.67
C LEU A 99 7.42 0.69 8.16
N TYR A 100 6.35 0.81 7.36
CA TYR A 100 6.41 0.85 5.89
C TYR A 100 7.32 1.96 5.37
N LEU A 101 7.17 3.17 5.90
CA LEU A 101 7.87 4.35 5.39
C LEU A 101 9.33 4.45 5.83
N ASN A 102 9.64 3.99 7.04
CA ASN A 102 10.93 4.21 7.68
C ASN A 102 11.90 3.02 7.58
N THR A 103 11.43 1.85 7.15
CA THR A 103 12.25 0.63 7.15
C THR A 103 12.90 0.39 5.79
N ASP A 104 14.23 0.31 5.78
CA ASP A 104 15.01 -0.13 4.63
C ASP A 104 14.96 -1.66 4.49
N VAL A 105 13.92 -2.13 3.79
CA VAL A 105 13.58 -3.55 3.63
C VAL A 105 14.71 -4.35 2.96
N PHE A 106 15.47 -3.67 2.11
CA PHE A 106 16.45 -4.30 1.24
C PHE A 106 17.88 -4.12 1.77
N GLY A 107 18.06 -3.37 2.87
CA GLY A 107 19.39 -3.05 3.42
C GLY A 107 20.24 -2.24 2.44
N LEU A 108 19.61 -1.45 1.57
CA LEU A 108 20.27 -0.68 0.52
C LEU A 108 20.60 0.76 0.95
N GLY A 109 20.29 1.14 2.19
CA GLY A 109 20.44 2.47 2.75
C GLY A 109 19.38 3.47 2.29
N ALA A 110 18.21 2.99 1.84
CA ALA A 110 17.13 3.84 1.33
C ALA A 110 15.78 3.43 1.91
N ALA A 111 15.22 4.28 2.79
CA ALA A 111 13.88 4.10 3.31
C ALA A 111 12.82 4.56 2.27
N PRO A 112 11.66 3.90 2.16
CA PRO A 112 10.64 4.26 1.18
C PRO A 112 10.19 5.73 1.24
N LYS A 113 10.16 6.37 2.42
CA LYS A 113 9.71 7.76 2.58
C LYS A 113 10.46 8.80 1.71
N SER A 114 11.71 8.53 1.34
CA SER A 114 12.51 9.46 0.52
C SER A 114 12.23 9.34 -0.98
N ALA A 115 11.65 8.22 -1.42
CA ALA A 115 11.44 7.89 -2.82
C ALA A 115 9.97 7.55 -3.19
N ALA A 116 9.08 7.45 -2.20
CA ALA A 116 7.69 7.09 -2.40
C ALA A 116 6.97 8.11 -3.32
N ARG A 117 6.53 7.65 -4.49
CA ARG A 117 5.72 8.44 -5.43
C ARG A 117 4.25 8.06 -5.44
N GLN A 118 3.93 6.88 -4.93
CA GLN A 118 2.56 6.42 -4.84
C GLN A 118 2.39 5.57 -3.59
N ILE A 119 1.41 5.92 -2.76
CA ILE A 119 1.01 5.14 -1.59
C ILE A 119 -0.47 4.84 -1.74
N GLY A 120 -0.85 3.59 -1.49
CA GLY A 120 -2.25 3.24 -1.40
C GLY A 120 -2.58 2.65 -0.05
N ILE A 121 -3.72 3.03 0.49
CA ILE A 121 -4.21 2.65 1.81
C ILE A 121 -5.56 1.98 1.65
N ARG A 122 -5.79 0.89 2.37
CA ARG A 122 -7.08 0.22 2.43
C ARG A 122 -7.63 0.32 3.84
N ILE A 123 -8.78 0.93 3.94
CA ILE A 123 -9.52 1.04 5.19
C ILE A 123 -10.70 0.10 5.09
N ASP A 124 -10.69 -0.98 5.86
CA ASP A 124 -11.82 -1.90 5.92
C ASP A 124 -12.77 -1.45 7.04
N LEU A 125 -13.94 -0.93 6.68
CA LEU A 125 -15.01 -0.61 7.62
C LEU A 125 -15.94 -1.80 7.74
N HIS A 126 -16.01 -2.37 8.94
CA HIS A 126 -16.87 -3.50 9.26
C HIS A 126 -18.07 -3.03 10.07
N PRO A 127 -19.21 -3.77 10.01
CA PRO A 127 -20.29 -3.55 10.95
C PRO A 127 -19.74 -3.69 12.38
N PRO A 128 -20.32 -2.97 13.36
CA PRO A 128 -19.97 -3.21 14.75
C PRO A 128 -20.18 -4.70 15.07
N GLU A 129 -19.11 -5.38 15.45
CA GLU A 129 -19.21 -6.76 15.96
C GLU A 129 -20.03 -6.75 17.25
N PRO A 130 -20.86 -7.78 17.50
CA PRO A 130 -21.50 -7.95 18.80
C PRO A 130 -20.43 -7.97 19.88
N ALA A 131 -20.72 -7.38 21.04
CA ALA A 131 -19.72 -7.02 22.06
C ALA A 131 -18.88 -8.19 22.60
N GLU A 132 -19.28 -9.43 22.36
CA GLU A 132 -18.81 -10.65 23.04
C GLU A 132 -17.50 -11.26 22.49
N GLU A 133 -17.00 -10.93 21.30
CA GLU A 133 -15.98 -11.78 20.63
C GLU A 133 -14.56 -11.20 20.40
N SER A 134 -14.21 -10.00 20.89
CA SER A 134 -12.85 -9.49 20.67
C SER A 134 -12.32 -8.63 21.81
N GLU A 135 -11.55 -9.26 22.71
CA GLU A 135 -10.77 -8.61 23.78
C GLU A 135 -9.43 -8.04 23.27
N THR A 136 -8.99 -8.40 22.06
CA THR A 136 -7.61 -8.14 21.60
C THR A 136 -7.45 -6.89 20.73
N LYS A 137 -8.54 -6.24 20.32
CA LYS A 137 -8.47 -5.01 19.52
C LYS A 137 -8.83 -3.79 20.38
N PRO A 138 -8.06 -2.68 20.29
CA PRO A 138 -8.49 -1.43 20.89
C PRO A 138 -9.88 -1.07 20.36
N ARG A 139 -10.80 -0.71 21.27
CA ARG A 139 -12.18 -0.30 20.95
C ARG A 139 -12.36 1.17 21.27
N GLY A 140 -13.25 1.83 20.53
CA GLY A 140 -13.62 3.23 20.77
C GLY A 140 -12.48 4.20 20.45
N ASP A 141 -12.37 5.27 21.25
CA ASP A 141 -11.50 6.41 20.99
C ASP A 141 -10.01 6.02 20.83
N ALA A 142 -9.53 5.02 21.57
CA ALA A 142 -8.17 4.52 21.44
C ALA A 142 -7.84 3.95 20.04
N ALA A 143 -8.82 3.40 19.34
CA ALA A 143 -8.64 2.92 17.97
C ALA A 143 -8.58 4.08 16.97
N ASP A 144 -9.33 5.14 17.23
CA ASP A 144 -9.33 6.34 16.40
C ASP A 144 -8.04 7.15 16.59
N ASP A 145 -7.58 7.28 17.83
CA ASP A 145 -6.32 7.92 18.18
C ASP A 145 -5.16 7.17 17.50
N TRP A 146 -5.12 5.85 17.62
CA TRP A 146 -4.13 5.03 16.94
C TRP A 146 -4.19 5.20 15.42
N ALA A 147 -5.39 5.24 14.82
CA ALA A 147 -5.54 5.45 13.38
C ALA A 147 -5.04 6.85 12.97
N ALA A 148 -5.35 7.89 13.74
CA ALA A 148 -4.89 9.25 13.52
C ALA A 148 -3.37 9.35 13.58
N GLU A 149 -2.74 8.80 14.62
CA GLU A 149 -1.29 8.71 14.75
C GLU A 149 -0.67 7.93 13.58
N ASN A 150 -1.25 6.79 13.24
CA ASN A 150 -0.74 5.94 12.16
C ASN A 150 -0.79 6.65 10.80
N PHE A 151 -1.88 7.36 10.49
CA PHE A 151 -1.99 8.14 9.25
C PHE A 151 -1.08 9.37 9.24
N ALA A 152 -0.75 9.96 10.40
CA ALA A 152 0.16 11.09 10.48
C ALA A 152 1.55 10.78 9.91
N HIS A 153 1.99 9.51 9.95
CA HIS A 153 3.26 9.10 9.34
C HIS A 153 3.31 9.33 7.82
N LEU A 154 2.18 9.44 7.12
CA LEU A 154 2.16 9.81 5.69
C LEU A 154 2.78 11.20 5.43
N LEU A 155 2.77 12.07 6.44
CA LEU A 155 3.37 13.39 6.37
C LEU A 155 4.91 13.34 6.42
N GLU A 156 5.50 12.20 6.76
CA GLU A 156 6.96 11.99 6.77
C GLU A 156 7.55 11.75 5.38
N VAL A 157 6.72 11.59 4.35
CA VAL A 157 7.19 11.47 2.97
C VAL A 157 7.90 12.77 2.57
N GLU A 158 9.12 12.65 2.05
CA GLU A 158 9.97 13.81 1.78
C GLU A 158 9.55 14.54 0.50
N GLN A 159 9.16 13.81 -0.55
CA GLN A 159 8.82 14.37 -1.86
C GLN A 159 7.30 14.46 -2.09
N LYS A 160 6.58 15.17 -1.23
CA LYS A 160 5.10 15.25 -1.24
C LYS A 160 4.50 15.78 -2.54
N SER A 161 5.14 16.76 -3.20
CA SER A 161 4.68 17.31 -4.48
C SER A 161 4.68 16.29 -5.64
N ARG A 162 5.31 15.13 -5.46
CA ARG A 162 5.33 14.02 -6.42
C ARG A 162 4.56 12.80 -5.91
N LEU A 163 3.98 12.90 -4.73
CA LEU A 163 3.25 11.82 -4.10
C LEU A 163 1.82 11.75 -4.65
N ARG A 164 1.42 10.53 -5.01
CA ARG A 164 0.04 10.16 -5.32
C ARG A 164 -0.50 9.25 -4.22
N LEU A 165 -1.31 9.79 -3.32
CA LEU A 165 -1.97 9.04 -2.27
C LEU A 165 -3.33 8.53 -2.74
N PHE A 166 -3.55 7.22 -2.64
CA PHE A 166 -4.83 6.59 -2.92
C PHE A 166 -5.42 5.98 -1.65
N VAL A 167 -6.57 6.45 -1.18
CA VAL A 167 -7.27 5.89 -0.02
C VAL A 167 -8.51 5.13 -0.49
N GLY A 168 -8.48 3.79 -0.38
CA GLY A 168 -9.62 2.94 -0.65
C GLY A 168 -10.35 2.57 0.64
N ILE A 169 -11.58 3.03 0.80
CA ILE A 169 -12.44 2.67 1.94
C ILE A 169 -13.40 1.56 1.49
N TRP A 170 -13.23 0.38 2.06
CA TRP A 170 -13.97 -0.83 1.78
C TRP A 170 -15.02 -1.04 2.85
N ILE A 171 -16.29 -0.87 2.47
CA ILE A 171 -17.42 -0.94 3.38
C ILE A 171 -18.02 -2.34 3.32
N TRP A 172 -17.91 -3.09 4.41
CA TRP A 172 -18.40 -4.45 4.54
C TRP A 172 -19.80 -4.44 5.14
N GLY A 173 -20.80 -4.82 4.34
CA GLY A 173 -22.19 -4.93 4.82
C GLY A 173 -22.96 -3.61 4.85
N ARG A 174 -24.26 -3.71 5.14
CA ARG A 174 -25.20 -2.57 5.12
C ARG A 174 -25.27 -1.80 6.44
N ALA A 175 -24.79 -2.40 7.51
CA ALA A 175 -24.87 -1.85 8.87
C ALA A 175 -23.75 -0.85 9.19
N VAL A 176 -22.72 -0.73 8.32
CA VAL A 176 -21.80 0.41 8.37
C VAL A 176 -22.59 1.65 8.01
N GLY A 177 -22.84 2.50 9.01
CA GLY A 177 -23.59 3.73 8.85
C GLY A 177 -22.74 4.87 8.30
N LEU A 178 -23.41 5.94 7.83
CA LEU A 178 -22.76 7.18 7.39
C LEU A 178 -21.85 7.76 8.48
N ALA A 179 -22.25 7.69 9.76
CA ALA A 179 -21.48 8.16 10.90
C ALA A 179 -20.09 7.52 11.02
N GLN A 180 -19.92 6.24 10.67
CA GLN A 180 -18.60 5.59 10.68
C GLN A 180 -17.70 6.10 9.56
N ILE A 181 -18.29 6.36 8.38
CA ILE A 181 -17.58 6.97 7.26
C ILE A 181 -17.16 8.40 7.62
N GLU A 182 -18.07 9.20 8.18
CA GLU A 182 -17.81 10.56 8.66
C GLU A 182 -16.68 10.60 9.69
N LYS A 183 -16.71 9.68 10.66
CA LYS A 183 -15.66 9.56 11.67
C LYS A 183 -14.30 9.25 11.06
N MET A 184 -14.23 8.27 10.15
CA MET A 184 -12.98 7.93 9.45
C MET A 184 -12.49 9.11 8.58
N MET A 185 -13.41 9.82 7.92
CA MET A 185 -13.06 11.01 7.15
C MET A 185 -12.53 12.13 8.03
N ALA A 186 -13.09 12.32 9.23
CA ALA A 186 -12.58 13.29 10.20
C ALA A 186 -11.13 12.99 10.62
N ILE A 187 -10.77 11.71 10.76
CA ILE A 187 -9.39 11.26 11.04
C ILE A 187 -8.46 11.54 9.86
N LEU A 188 -8.89 11.25 8.63
CA LEU A 188 -8.06 11.42 7.43
C LEU A 188 -7.88 12.87 7.00
N ARG A 189 -8.90 13.71 7.23
CA ARG A 189 -8.98 15.08 6.68
C ARG A 189 -7.75 15.94 6.99
N PRO A 190 -7.20 15.99 8.21
CA PRO A 190 -6.00 16.79 8.50
C PRO A 190 -4.80 16.37 7.66
N VAL A 191 -4.58 15.06 7.52
CA VAL A 191 -3.46 14.49 6.74
C VAL A 191 -3.64 14.77 5.26
N LEU A 192 -4.85 14.53 4.72
CA LEU A 192 -5.15 14.78 3.31
C LEU A 192 -5.03 16.26 2.94
N THR A 193 -5.45 17.15 3.85
CA THR A 193 -5.33 18.60 3.66
C THR A 193 -3.87 19.01 3.62
N SER A 194 -3.08 18.62 4.63
CA SER A 194 -1.63 18.92 4.66
C SER A 194 -0.89 18.37 3.44
N LEU A 195 -1.20 17.15 2.98
CA LEU A 195 -0.58 16.59 1.77
C LEU A 195 -0.96 17.39 0.51
N ARG A 196 -2.21 17.84 0.40
CA ARG A 196 -2.66 18.65 -0.74
C ARG A 196 -2.03 20.04 -0.72
N ASP A 197 -1.87 20.64 0.45
CA ASP A 197 -1.17 21.93 0.62
C ASP A 197 0.29 21.82 0.16
N ASP A 198 0.90 20.64 0.35
CA ASP A 198 2.23 20.28 -0.15
C ASP A 198 2.22 19.77 -1.62
N ALA A 199 1.15 20.03 -2.38
CA ALA A 199 0.94 19.68 -3.78
C ALA A 199 0.90 18.17 -4.10
N ALA A 200 0.63 17.31 -3.12
CA ALA A 200 0.39 15.89 -3.36
C ALA A 200 -0.97 15.67 -4.06
N GLU A 201 -1.03 14.67 -4.94
CA GLU A 201 -2.29 14.21 -5.53
C GLU A 201 -2.95 13.22 -4.57
N THR A 202 -4.14 13.53 -4.09
CA THR A 202 -4.90 12.66 -3.17
C THR A 202 -6.18 12.17 -3.84
N THR A 203 -6.40 10.85 -3.88
CA THR A 203 -7.64 10.24 -4.38
C THR A 203 -8.29 9.40 -3.29
N ILE A 204 -9.60 9.53 -3.10
CA ILE A 204 -10.37 8.69 -2.18
C ILE A 204 -11.38 7.88 -2.99
N ARG A 205 -11.50 6.59 -2.67
CA ARG A 205 -12.45 5.68 -3.32
C ARG A 205 -13.26 4.95 -2.29
N LEU A 206 -14.59 5.02 -2.41
CA LEU A 206 -15.49 4.17 -1.66
C LEU A 206 -15.82 2.92 -2.47
N SER A 207 -15.60 1.75 -1.88
CA SER A 207 -16.00 0.47 -2.43
C SER A 207 -17.00 -0.19 -1.49
N PHE A 208 -18.26 -0.32 -1.94
CA PHE A 208 -19.30 -1.01 -1.19
C PHE A 208 -19.25 -2.51 -1.50
N MET A 209 -18.83 -3.30 -0.53
CA MET A 209 -18.76 -4.76 -0.66
C MET A 209 -20.13 -5.35 -0.37
N LYS A 210 -20.74 -5.99 -1.38
CA LYS A 210 -21.92 -6.83 -1.14
C LYS A 210 -21.46 -8.05 -0.33
N PRO A 211 -22.19 -8.44 0.74
CA PRO A 211 -21.91 -9.68 1.43
C PRO A 211 -21.92 -10.83 0.41
N LEU A 212 -20.90 -11.67 0.46
CA LEU A 212 -20.85 -12.91 -0.31
C LEU A 212 -21.88 -13.84 0.32
N TYR A 213 -23.09 -13.89 -0.24
CA TYR A 213 -24.01 -14.96 0.08
C TYR A 213 -23.41 -16.26 -0.49
N TRP A 214 -23.09 -17.21 0.40
CA TRP A 214 -22.84 -18.60 0.01
C TRP A 214 -24.18 -19.20 -0.38
N ASP A 215 -24.42 -19.26 -1.69
CA ASP A 215 -25.51 -20.07 -2.23
C ASP A 215 -24.89 -21.40 -2.67
N ASN A 216 -25.25 -22.46 -1.94
CA ASN A 216 -24.95 -23.89 -2.15
C ASN A 216 -24.07 -24.24 -3.37
N GLY A 217 -22.74 -24.13 -3.22
CA GLY A 217 -21.77 -24.78 -4.12
C GLY A 217 -21.16 -23.92 -5.24
N HIS A 218 -21.57 -22.67 -5.46
CA HIS A 218 -20.99 -21.82 -6.50
C HIS A 218 -20.46 -20.48 -5.95
N ARG A 219 -19.13 -20.29 -6.00
CA ARG A 219 -18.49 -19.00 -5.71
C ARG A 219 -18.91 -17.96 -6.76
N ARG A 220 -19.90 -17.11 -6.45
CA ARG A 220 -20.10 -15.86 -7.20
C ARG A 220 -19.04 -14.85 -6.77
N LYS A 221 -18.30 -14.27 -7.73
CA LYS A 221 -17.40 -13.14 -7.45
C LYS A 221 -18.24 -11.97 -6.91
N PRO A 222 -17.78 -11.24 -5.90
CA PRO A 222 -18.53 -10.10 -5.37
C PRO A 222 -18.71 -9.06 -6.48
N ALA A 223 -19.96 -8.61 -6.69
CA ALA A 223 -20.23 -7.49 -7.60
C ALA A 223 -19.71 -6.21 -6.95
N ARG A 224 -18.65 -5.64 -7.54
CA ARG A 224 -18.00 -4.42 -7.06
C ARG A 224 -18.76 -3.21 -7.61
N HIS A 225 -19.28 -2.36 -6.74
CA HIS A 225 -19.76 -1.04 -7.11
C HIS A 225 -18.77 -0.03 -6.57
N ASP A 226 -17.95 0.47 -7.49
CA ASP A 226 -16.94 1.47 -7.17
C ASP A 226 -17.51 2.85 -7.39
N VAL A 227 -17.42 3.66 -6.35
CA VAL A 227 -17.71 5.07 -6.43
C VAL A 227 -16.37 5.81 -6.40
N CYS A 228 -15.95 6.29 -7.56
CA CYS A 228 -14.80 7.19 -7.65
C CYS A 228 -15.28 8.61 -7.39
N GLY A 229 -14.62 9.33 -6.49
CA GLY A 229 -14.79 10.78 -6.30
C GLY A 229 -13.41 11.42 -6.20
N GLY A 230 -13.21 12.53 -6.90
CA GLY A 230 -11.93 13.23 -6.88
C GLY A 230 -11.72 14.03 -5.59
N CYS A 231 -12.81 14.44 -4.93
CA CYS A 231 -12.80 15.21 -3.70
C CYS A 231 -13.64 14.57 -2.58
N GLU A 232 -13.33 14.96 -1.34
CA GLU A 232 -14.04 14.52 -0.13
C GLU A 232 -15.54 14.82 -0.18
N ASP A 233 -15.93 16.02 -0.62
CA ASP A 233 -17.33 16.42 -0.70
C ASP A 233 -18.14 15.54 -1.65
N GLU A 234 -17.54 15.17 -2.78
CA GLU A 234 -18.16 14.25 -3.74
C GLU A 234 -18.31 12.84 -3.15
N VAL A 235 -17.31 12.38 -2.40
CA VAL A 235 -17.34 11.10 -1.69
C VAL A 235 -18.47 11.08 -0.64
N MET A 236 -18.58 12.13 0.16
CA MET A 236 -19.61 12.27 1.20
C MET A 236 -21.01 12.42 0.62
N ALA A 237 -21.18 13.23 -0.42
CA ALA A 237 -22.46 13.38 -1.12
C ALA A 237 -22.95 12.04 -1.70
N LYS A 238 -22.05 11.25 -2.30
CA LYS A 238 -22.40 9.93 -2.84
C LYS A 238 -22.68 8.89 -1.75
N ALA A 239 -21.98 8.95 -0.62
CA ALA A 239 -22.32 8.13 0.54
C ALA A 239 -23.71 8.50 1.08
N ALA A 240 -23.98 9.79 1.30
CA ALA A 240 -25.26 10.30 1.78
C ALA A 240 -26.41 9.91 0.85
N ALA A 241 -26.28 10.08 -0.47
CA ALA A 241 -27.31 9.67 -1.44
C ALA A 241 -27.66 8.17 -1.36
N ARG A 242 -26.68 7.31 -1.04
CA ARG A 242 -26.89 5.87 -0.92
C ARG A 242 -27.52 5.44 0.40
N TYR A 243 -27.25 6.17 1.49
CA TYR A 243 -27.78 5.88 2.82
C TYR A 243 -29.09 6.62 3.13
N GLY A 244 -29.32 7.79 2.54
CA GLY A 244 -30.51 8.62 2.74
C GLY A 244 -31.72 8.25 1.87
N SER A 245 -31.57 7.34 0.90
CA SER A 245 -32.67 6.87 0.05
C SER A 245 -33.47 5.72 0.68
N ARG A 246 -33.56 5.64 2.01
CA ARG A 246 -34.21 4.55 2.76
C ARG A 246 -35.13 5.07 3.84
#